data_AF-A0A5E4VXH3-F1
#
_entry.id   AF-A0A5E4VXH3-F1
#
_cell.length_a   1.000
_cell.length_b   1.000
_cell.length_c   1.000
_cell.angle_alpha   90.00
_cell.angle_beta   90.00
_cell.angle_gamma   90.00
#
_symmetry.space_group_name_H-M   'P 1'
#
loop_
_entity.id
_entity.type
_entity.pdbx_description
1 polymer ?
#
loop_
_entity_poly.entity_id
_entity_poly.type
_entity_poly.pdbx_seq_one_letter_code
_entity_poly.pdbx_strand_id
1 'polypeptide(L)'
;MFAIAPTDSPALETRSAAYPFGEKVPSTVLMLRTCVPEAPLCVEPQHYPIAYIGTRYPCFVESNGEVAVILPNGQLMHVPHDAFKVMCFHSGPTDTNRAKFFLF
;
A
#
# COMPACT_ATOMS: atom_id res chain seq x y z
N MET A 1 -17.07 4.25 -11.31
CA MET A 1 -15.65 3.87 -11.20
C MET A 1 -15.45 3.39 -9.78
N PHE A 2 -15.17 2.10 -9.56
CA PHE A 2 -15.00 1.56 -8.22
C PHE A 2 -13.68 2.11 -7.65
N ALA A 3 -13.72 2.74 -6.49
CA ALA A 3 -12.52 3.26 -5.84
C ALA A 3 -11.72 2.07 -5.31
N ILE A 4 -10.47 1.92 -5.78
CA ILE A 4 -9.58 0.84 -5.33
C ILE A 4 -9.24 1.08 -3.86
N ALA A 5 -9.49 0.09 -3.02
CA ALA A 5 -9.22 0.12 -1.59
C ALA A 5 -7.99 -0.74 -1.26
N PRO A 6 -7.32 -0.49 -0.12
CA PRO A 6 -6.25 -1.37 0.36
C PRO A 6 -6.69 -2.83 0.50
N THR A 7 -7.96 -3.06 0.83
CA THR A 7 -8.55 -4.41 0.97
C THR A 7 -8.66 -5.17 -0.34
N ASP A 8 -8.49 -4.51 -1.48
CA ASP A 8 -8.52 -5.14 -2.80
C ASP A 8 -7.13 -5.66 -3.21
N SER A 9 -6.13 -5.55 -2.33
CA SER A 9 -4.74 -5.98 -2.58
C SER A 9 -4.67 -7.47 -2.91
N PRO A 10 -4.17 -7.87 -4.10
CA PRO A 10 -4.01 -9.27 -4.49
C PRO A 10 -3.14 -10.08 -3.51
N ALA A 11 -2.17 -9.43 -2.86
CA ALA A 11 -1.34 -10.04 -1.82
C ALA A 11 -2.13 -10.59 -0.61
N LEU A 12 -3.38 -10.16 -0.40
CA LEU A 12 -4.25 -10.70 0.63
C LEU A 12 -4.76 -12.10 0.30
N GLU A 13 -5.00 -12.38 -0.97
CA GLU A 13 -5.50 -13.67 -1.45
C GLU A 13 -4.35 -14.61 -1.80
N THR A 14 -3.38 -14.13 -2.59
CA THR A 14 -2.29 -14.96 -3.12
C THR A 14 -0.98 -14.18 -3.13
N ARG A 15 0.11 -14.86 -2.79
CA ARG A 15 1.46 -14.27 -2.71
C ARG A 15 2.45 -15.12 -3.48
N SER A 16 3.36 -14.47 -4.20
CA SER A 16 4.47 -15.14 -4.86
C SER A 16 5.52 -15.60 -3.84
N ALA A 17 6.36 -16.55 -4.23
CA ALA A 17 7.49 -16.99 -3.40
C ALA A 17 8.53 -15.88 -3.13
N ALA A 18 8.54 -14.82 -3.94
CA ALA A 18 9.45 -13.68 -3.83
C ALA A 18 8.85 -12.50 -3.04
N TYR A 19 7.68 -12.69 -2.40
CA TYR A 19 6.99 -11.63 -1.70
C TYR A 19 7.83 -11.07 -0.51
N PRO A 20 8.12 -9.77 -0.48
CA PRO A 20 9.15 -9.21 0.41
C PRO A 20 8.64 -8.92 1.84
N PHE A 21 7.33 -8.94 2.08
CA PHE A 21 6.74 -8.59 3.39
C PHE A 21 6.35 -9.82 4.24
N GLY A 22 6.78 -11.02 3.83
CA GLY A 22 6.51 -12.26 4.56
C GLY A 22 5.02 -12.59 4.62
N GLU A 23 4.50 -12.87 5.82
CA GLU A 23 3.09 -13.23 6.01
C GLU A 23 2.14 -12.02 6.08
N LYS A 24 2.68 -10.80 6.14
CA LYS A 24 1.89 -9.59 6.37
C LYS A 24 1.74 -8.80 5.08
N VAL A 25 0.56 -8.23 4.87
CA VAL A 25 0.31 -7.34 3.73
C VAL A 25 0.28 -5.89 4.20
N PRO A 26 1.15 -5.01 3.70
CA PRO A 26 1.09 -3.58 4.01
C PRO A 26 -0.28 -2.98 3.68
N SER A 27 -0.83 -2.17 4.58
CA SER A 27 -2.08 -1.42 4.35
C SER A 27 -1.85 0.10 4.29
N THR A 28 -0.77 0.59 4.91
CA THR A 28 -0.40 2.00 4.93
C THR A 28 1.11 2.16 4.93
N VAL A 29 1.58 3.09 4.11
CA VAL A 29 3.01 3.44 3.99
C VAL A 29 3.23 4.93 4.27
N LEU A 30 4.40 5.25 4.80
CA LEU A 30 4.91 6.62 4.95
C LEU A 30 5.96 6.86 3.87
N MET A 31 5.77 7.89 3.05
CA MET A 31 6.74 8.25 2.02
C MET A 31 8.01 8.84 2.64
N LEU A 32 9.16 8.28 2.26
CA LEU A 32 10.49 8.75 2.65
C LEU A 32 11.08 9.75 1.65
N ARG A 33 10.58 9.76 0.41
CA ARG A 33 10.87 10.77 -0.62
C ARG A 33 9.64 11.06 -1.45
N THR A 34 9.64 12.20 -2.14
CA THR A 34 8.59 12.52 -3.11
C THR A 34 8.74 11.63 -4.33
N CYS A 35 7.65 10.97 -4.72
CA CYS A 35 7.59 10.12 -5.91
C CYS A 35 6.64 10.70 -6.95
N VAL A 36 7.06 10.58 -8.20
CA VAL A 36 6.31 10.92 -9.40
C VAL A 36 6.40 9.72 -10.37
N PRO A 37 5.49 9.59 -11.34
CA PRO A 37 5.60 8.59 -12.38
C PRO A 37 6.95 8.65 -13.10
N GLU A 38 7.50 7.48 -13.41
CA GLU A 38 8.75 7.36 -14.16
C GLU A 38 8.61 7.89 -15.59
N ALA A 39 7.44 7.70 -16.20
CA ALA A 39 7.10 8.22 -17.51
C ALA A 39 6.21 9.47 -17.40
N PRO A 40 6.46 10.53 -18.20
CA PRO A 40 5.60 11.70 -18.21
C PRO A 40 4.19 11.33 -18.69
N LEU A 41 3.20 11.70 -17.90
CA LEU A 41 1.79 11.50 -18.22
C LEU A 41 1.22 12.73 -18.91
N CYS A 42 0.45 12.52 -19.99
CA CYS A 42 -0.30 13.58 -20.65
C CYS A 42 -1.61 13.84 -19.89
N VAL A 43 -1.50 14.49 -18.73
CA VAL A 43 -2.63 14.86 -17.87
C VAL A 43 -2.53 16.33 -17.49
N GLU A 44 -3.66 16.93 -17.13
CA GLU A 44 -3.66 18.29 -16.57
C GLU A 44 -2.77 18.35 -15.32
N PRO A 45 -2.05 19.47 -15.08
CA PRO A 45 -1.13 19.59 -13.94
C PRO A 45 -1.79 19.27 -12.58
N GLN A 46 -3.06 19.62 -12.40
CA GLN A 46 -3.84 19.36 -11.19
C GLN A 46 -4.17 17.88 -10.95
N HIS A 47 -4.09 17.06 -12.01
CA HIS A 47 -4.31 15.62 -11.97
C HIS A 47 -3.01 14.83 -12.02
N TYR A 48 -1.85 15.50 -12.03
CA TYR A 48 -0.58 14.81 -12.07
C TYR A 48 -0.36 14.05 -10.75
N PRO A 49 -0.15 12.72 -10.79
CA PRO A 49 -0.02 11.92 -9.58
C PRO A 49 1.32 12.21 -8.89
N ILE A 50 1.26 12.64 -7.63
CA ILE A 50 2.43 12.92 -6.82
C ILE A 50 2.19 12.37 -5.42
N ALA A 51 3.09 11.51 -4.94
CA ALA A 51 3.13 11.10 -3.54
C ALA A 51 4.20 11.91 -2.82
N TYR A 52 3.77 12.75 -1.89
CA TYR A 52 4.66 13.68 -1.20
C TYR A 52 5.41 13.00 -0.05
N ILE A 53 6.70 13.33 0.09
CA ILE A 53 7.51 12.97 1.26
C ILE A 53 6.80 13.30 2.59
N GLY A 54 6.95 12.43 3.59
CA GLY A 54 6.35 12.62 4.92
C GLY A 54 4.85 12.36 4.98
N THR A 55 4.20 12.14 3.83
CA THR A 55 2.76 11.83 3.78
C THR A 55 2.55 10.33 3.96
N ARG A 56 1.48 9.99 4.68
CA ARG A 56 1.00 8.62 4.82
C ARG A 56 -0.07 8.36 3.77
N TYR A 57 0.08 7.28 3.01
CA TYR A 57 -0.92 6.86 2.04
C TYR A 57 -1.42 5.46 2.37
N PRO A 58 -2.73 5.21 2.19
CA PRO A 58 -3.22 3.85 2.02
C PRO A 58 -2.50 3.24 0.80
N CYS A 59 -2.14 1.97 0.89
CA CYS A 59 -1.46 1.28 -0.19
C CYS A 59 -2.23 0.05 -0.66
N PHE A 60 -2.03 -0.24 -1.94
CA PHE A 60 -2.44 -1.43 -2.62
C PHE A 60 -1.18 -2.26 -2.90
N VAL A 61 -1.23 -3.57 -2.61
CA VAL A 61 -0.06 -4.45 -2.71
C VAL A 61 -0.35 -5.62 -3.62
N GLU A 62 0.43 -5.72 -4.69
CA GLU A 62 0.38 -6.78 -5.67
C GLU A 62 0.91 -8.10 -5.11
N SER A 63 0.52 -9.24 -5.69
CA SER A 63 0.94 -10.57 -5.24
C SER A 63 2.45 -10.80 -5.32
N ASN A 64 3.15 -10.05 -6.18
CA ASN A 64 4.62 -10.07 -6.30
C ASN A 64 5.32 -9.21 -5.23
N GLY A 65 4.58 -8.37 -4.49
CA GLY A 65 5.12 -7.46 -3.50
C GLY A 65 5.22 -6.01 -3.96
N GLU A 66 4.94 -5.69 -5.21
CA GLU A 66 4.93 -4.30 -5.67
C GLU A 66 3.87 -3.49 -4.91
N VAL A 67 4.24 -2.26 -4.57
CA VAL A 67 3.40 -1.38 -3.77
C VAL A 67 2.98 -0.18 -4.61
N ALA A 68 1.68 0.06 -4.65
CA ALA A 68 1.10 1.28 -5.18
C ALA A 68 0.44 2.06 -4.04
N VAL A 69 0.67 3.36 -3.98
CA VAL A 69 -0.07 4.25 -3.07
C VAL A 69 -1.38 4.66 -3.73
N ILE A 70 -2.43 4.71 -2.92
CA ILE A 70 -3.73 5.25 -3.31
C ILE A 70 -3.72 6.74 -2.97
N LEU A 71 -3.69 7.57 -4.02
CA LEU A 71 -3.69 9.03 -3.90
C LEU A 71 -5.08 9.55 -3.50
N PRO A 72 -5.19 10.78 -2.98
CA PRO A 72 -6.48 11.35 -2.53
C PRO A 72 -7.54 11.45 -3.64
N ASN A 73 -7.11 11.51 -4.90
CA ASN A 73 -7.98 11.49 -6.07
C ASN A 73 -8.44 10.07 -6.47
N GLY A 74 -8.07 9.04 -5.70
CA GLY A 74 -8.39 7.63 -5.96
C GLY A 74 -7.48 6.95 -6.99
N GLN A 75 -6.46 7.65 -7.50
CA GLN A 75 -5.51 7.08 -8.46
C GLN A 75 -4.44 6.24 -7.75
N LEU A 76 -4.07 5.12 -8.36
CA LEU A 76 -2.91 4.33 -7.95
C LEU A 76 -1.63 4.88 -8.54
N MET A 77 -0.57 4.92 -7.74
CA MET A 77 0.77 5.23 -8.20
C MET A 77 1.76 4.25 -7.61
N HIS A 78 2.44 3.48 -8.46
CA HIS A 78 3.50 2.58 -8.04
C HIS A 78 4.65 3.39 -7.41
N VAL A 79 5.15 2.89 -6.29
CA VAL A 79 6.27 3.49 -5.56
C VAL A 79 7.36 2.44 -5.37
N PRO A 80 8.64 2.82 -5.58
CA PRO A 80 9.73 1.89 -5.38
C PRO A 80 9.90 1.58 -3.89
N HIS A 81 10.37 0.38 -3.57
CA HIS A 81 10.47 -0.14 -2.20
C HIS A 81 11.38 0.69 -1.27
N ASP A 82 12.35 1.41 -1.83
CA ASP A 82 13.25 2.29 -1.09
C ASP A 82 12.63 3.67 -0.79
N ALA A 83 11.50 4.02 -1.41
CA ALA A 83 10.87 5.32 -1.26
C ALA A 83 9.87 5.41 -0.11
N PHE A 84 9.59 4.32 0.61
CA PHE A 84 8.61 4.32 1.68
C PHE A 84 9.01 3.43 2.86
N LYS A 85 8.32 3.64 3.98
CA LYS A 85 8.35 2.77 5.15
C LYS A 85 6.94 2.26 5.43
N VAL A 86 6.79 0.96 5.63
CA VAL A 86 5.50 0.36 6.04
C VAL A 86 5.15 0.81 7.45
N MET A 87 3.95 1.35 7.64
CA MET A 87 3.46 1.85 8.92
C MET A 87 2.43 0.89 9.54
N CYS A 88 1.52 0.37 8.71
CA CYS A 88 0.46 -0.54 9.12
C CYS A 88 0.38 -1.72 8.16
N PHE A 89 -0.10 -2.85 8.68
CA PHE A 89 -0.41 -4.05 7.92
C PHE A 89 -1.90 -4.34 8.00
N HIS A 90 -2.43 -5.07 7.03
CA HIS A 90 -3.76 -5.64 7.12
C HIS A 90 -3.81 -6.64 8.29
N SER A 91 -4.83 -6.48 9.12
CA SER A 91 -5.19 -7.50 10.10
C SER A 91 -5.68 -8.72 9.32
N GLY A 92 -4.92 -9.82 9.37
CA GLY A 92 -5.40 -11.08 8.81
C GLY A 92 -6.64 -11.58 9.55
N PRO A 93 -7.35 -12.58 9.02
CA PRO A 93 -8.43 -13.27 9.74
C PRO A 93 -7.97 -14.01 11.01
N THR A 94 -6.68 -13.94 11.37
CA THR A 94 -6.05 -14.74 12.43
C THR A 94 -5.74 -13.96 13.71
N ASP A 95 -6.48 -12.88 14.01
CA ASP A 95 -6.36 -12.19 15.32
C ASP A 95 -7.68 -12.06 16.08
N THR A 96 -8.68 -12.90 15.78
CA THR A 96 -9.89 -12.98 16.62
C THR A 96 -9.72 -13.93 17.81
N ASN A 97 -8.67 -14.78 17.83
CA ASN A 97 -8.47 -15.82 18.85
C ASN A 97 -7.32 -15.56 19.84
N ARG A 98 -6.58 -14.45 19.74
CA ARG A 98 -5.56 -14.08 20.73
C ARG A 98 -5.99 -13.02 21.74
N ALA A 99 -7.14 -12.39 21.55
CA ALA A 99 -7.69 -11.40 22.48
C ALA A 99 -8.43 -11.99 23.71
N LYS A 100 -8.31 -13.30 24.00
CA LYS A 100 -9.03 -13.94 25.12
C LYS A 100 -8.18 -14.53 26.26
N PHE A 101 -6.88 -14.28 26.31
CA PHE A 101 -6.05 -14.74 27.43
C PHE A 101 -5.25 -13.62 28.09
N PHE A 102 -5.94 -12.55 28.50
CA PHE A 102 -5.48 -11.73 29.62
C PHE A 102 -6.71 -11.13 30.32
N LEU A 103 -7.32 -11.92 31.20
CA LEU A 103 -7.94 -11.39 32.40
C LEU A 103 -7.50 -12.24 33.59
N PHE A 104 -7.19 -11.51 34.65
CA PHE A 104 -6.62 -11.88 35.95
C PHE A 104 -7.30 -13.06 36.64
#